data_AF-A0A087DCZ7-F1
#
_entry.id   AF-A0A087DCZ7-F1
#
_cell.length_a   1.000
_cell.length_b   1.000
_cell.length_c   1.000
_cell.angle_alpha   90.00
_cell.angle_beta   90.00
_cell.angle_gamma   90.00
#
_symmetry.space_group_name_H-M   'P 1'
#
loop_
_entity.id
_entity.type
_entity.pdbx_description
1 polymer ?
#
loop_
_entity_poly.entity_id
_entity_poly.type
_entity_poly.pdbx_seq_one_letter_code
_entity_poly.pdbx_strand_id
1 'polypeptide(L)'
;MALLAQHGASGYLFGDGTVVTAICDGKLEFAAHPVPEAGRMVSVFSLSDVSLDVNEPGLKYELEHGTLTNTVVQGVSNEFRDNVRAAISVEKGTLIVTFPAEVALPSVNRNHDFSGSIGELDTEVSALLVR
;
A
#
# COMPACT_ATOMS: atom_id res chain seq x y z
N MET A 1 3.40 -1.43 10.05
CA MET A 1 3.40 -0.84 8.69
C MET A 1 3.16 0.67 8.71
N ALA A 2 2.10 1.17 9.37
CA ALA A 2 1.83 2.62 9.47
C ALA A 2 3.05 3.46 9.92
N LEU A 3 3.68 3.06 11.03
CA LEU A 3 4.85 3.77 11.58
C LEU A 3 5.96 3.98 10.54
N LEU A 4 6.28 2.93 9.77
CA LEU A 4 7.32 2.99 8.73
C LEU A 4 6.93 3.99 7.64
N ALA A 5 5.72 3.86 7.08
CA ALA A 5 5.25 4.71 6.00
C ALA A 5 5.17 6.20 6.42
N GLN A 6 4.70 6.47 7.63
CA GLN A 6 4.59 7.83 8.20
C GLN A 6 5.94 8.46 8.57
N HIS A 7 7.03 7.69 8.53
CA HIS A 7 8.40 8.19 8.69
C HIS A 7 9.22 8.05 7.40
N GLY A 8 8.56 7.91 6.25
CA GLY A 8 9.22 7.86 4.96
C GLY A 8 10.02 6.58 4.70
N ALA A 9 9.79 5.51 5.48
CA ALA A 9 10.38 4.20 5.24
C ALA A 9 9.46 3.33 4.38
N SER A 10 10.03 2.33 3.70
CA SER A 10 9.30 1.31 2.95
C SER A 10 9.48 -0.04 3.63
N GLY A 11 8.36 -0.72 3.91
CA GLY A 11 8.35 -2.09 4.45
C GLY A 11 7.48 -3.00 3.60
N TYR A 12 7.82 -4.29 3.56
CA TYR A 12 7.08 -5.30 2.81
C TYR A 12 6.95 -6.55 3.66
N LEU A 13 5.72 -7.02 3.83
CA LEU A 13 5.42 -8.31 4.47
C LEU A 13 5.09 -9.31 3.38
N PHE A 14 5.75 -10.48 3.39
CA PHE A 14 5.53 -11.54 2.43
C PHE A 14 4.86 -12.74 3.11
N GLY A 15 3.81 -13.27 2.49
CA GLY A 15 3.14 -14.48 2.96
C GLY A 15 2.08 -14.96 1.97
N ASP A 16 2.00 -16.28 1.78
CA ASP A 16 0.96 -16.95 0.96
C ASP A 16 0.75 -16.30 -0.43
N GLY A 17 1.85 -16.03 -1.15
CA GLY A 17 1.78 -15.43 -2.49
C GLY A 17 1.35 -13.96 -2.54
N THR A 18 1.20 -13.30 -1.38
CA THR A 18 0.79 -11.90 -1.26
C THR A 18 1.91 -11.07 -0.62
N VAL A 19 2.01 -9.82 -1.07
CA VAL A 19 2.83 -8.77 -0.46
C VAL A 19 1.92 -7.73 0.14
N VAL A 20 2.23 -7.31 1.36
CA VAL A 20 1.56 -6.18 2.02
C VAL A 20 2.57 -5.06 2.23
N THR A 21 2.20 -3.85 1.80
CA THR A 21 2.98 -2.63 2.04
C THR A 21 2.07 -1.49 2.49
N ALA A 22 2.66 -0.38 2.92
CA ALA A 22 1.93 0.84 3.25
C ALA A 22 2.61 2.05 2.63
N ILE A 23 1.81 3.04 2.23
CA ILE A 23 2.27 4.31 1.67
C ILE A 23 1.54 5.45 2.36
N CYS A 24 2.29 6.47 2.78
CA CYS A 24 1.77 7.70 3.36
C CYS A 24 2.12 8.85 2.41
N ASP A 25 1.15 9.70 2.09
CA ASP A 25 1.30 10.94 1.32
C ASP A 25 2.26 10.77 0.12
N GLY A 26 1.87 9.90 -0.81
CA GLY A 26 2.75 9.42 -1.85
C GLY A 26 2.12 8.42 -2.79
N LYS A 27 2.97 7.75 -3.58
CA LYS A 27 2.61 6.92 -4.72
C LYS A 27 3.45 5.66 -4.81
N LEU A 28 2.78 4.54 -5.06
CA LEU A 28 3.37 3.29 -5.51
C LEU A 28 3.20 3.18 -7.03
N GLU A 29 4.28 2.91 -7.75
CA GLU A 29 4.26 2.73 -9.20
C GLU A 29 4.71 1.32 -9.59
N PHE A 30 3.85 0.63 -10.33
CA PHE A 30 4.08 -0.72 -10.82
C PHE A 30 4.43 -0.64 -12.32
N ALA A 31 5.57 -1.23 -12.69
CA ALA A 31 5.95 -1.38 -14.09
C ALA A 31 4.94 -2.28 -14.82
N ALA A 32 4.85 -2.16 -16.16
CA ALA A 32 4.06 -3.10 -16.94
C ALA A 32 4.60 -4.53 -16.76
N HIS A 33 3.69 -5.48 -16.49
CA HIS A 33 4.01 -6.89 -16.29
C HIS A 33 2.85 -7.77 -16.81
N PRO A 34 3.09 -9.06 -17.07
CA PRO A 34 2.02 -10.02 -17.35
C PRO A 34 1.01 -10.08 -16.20
N VAL A 35 -0.27 -10.33 -16.50
CA VAL A 35 -1.28 -10.48 -15.44
C VAL A 35 -0.89 -11.62 -14.48
N PRO A 36 -1.03 -11.40 -13.17
CA PRO A 36 -0.85 -12.45 -12.17
C PRO A 36 -1.79 -13.65 -12.36
N GLU A 37 -1.51 -14.76 -11.66
CA GLU A 37 -2.38 -15.94 -11.61
C GLU A 37 -3.82 -15.56 -11.24
N ALA A 38 -4.79 -16.21 -11.89
CA ALA A 38 -6.22 -15.92 -11.70
C ALA A 38 -6.61 -16.05 -10.21
N GLY A 39 -7.29 -15.00 -9.69
CA GLY A 39 -7.71 -14.92 -8.30
C GLY A 39 -6.74 -14.15 -7.39
N ARG A 40 -5.55 -13.76 -7.86
CA ARG A 40 -4.64 -12.88 -7.10
C ARG A 40 -4.96 -11.41 -7.37
N MET A 41 -5.39 -10.71 -6.33
CA MET A 41 -5.92 -9.35 -6.43
C MET A 41 -4.96 -8.31 -5.87
N VAL A 42 -5.12 -7.08 -6.31
CA VAL A 42 -4.60 -5.89 -5.63
C VAL A 42 -5.74 -5.23 -4.85
N SER A 43 -5.48 -4.87 -3.60
CA SER A 43 -6.48 -4.23 -2.74
C SER A 43 -5.87 -3.04 -2.01
N VAL A 44 -6.66 -1.98 -1.91
CA VAL A 44 -6.28 -0.72 -1.27
C VAL A 44 -7.25 -0.44 -0.14
N PHE A 45 -6.71 -0.17 1.06
CA PHE A 45 -7.50 0.22 2.22
C PHE A 45 -6.91 1.46 2.87
N SER A 46 -7.78 2.31 3.42
CA SER A 46 -7.34 3.40 4.28
C SER A 46 -6.88 2.82 5.63
N LEU A 47 -5.60 3.01 5.94
CA LEU A 47 -5.04 2.72 7.26
C LEU A 47 -5.23 3.90 8.22
N SER A 48 -5.29 5.13 7.68
CA SER A 48 -5.79 6.32 8.40
C SER A 48 -7.31 6.30 8.50
N ASP A 49 -7.88 7.10 9.42
CA ASP A 49 -9.35 7.28 9.51
C ASP A 49 -9.97 7.70 8.18
N VAL A 50 -9.29 8.61 7.48
CA VAL A 50 -9.62 9.04 6.12
C VAL A 50 -8.34 9.18 5.30
N SER A 51 -8.36 8.68 4.07
CA SER A 51 -7.37 8.93 3.02
C SER A 51 -8.02 9.71 1.88
N LEU A 52 -7.42 10.84 1.52
CA LEU A 52 -7.96 11.81 0.55
C LEU A 52 -7.18 11.77 -0.76
N ASP A 53 -7.91 12.02 -1.84
CA ASP A 53 -7.39 12.06 -3.21
C ASP A 53 -6.64 10.78 -3.57
N VAL A 54 -7.33 9.65 -3.39
CA VAL A 54 -6.83 8.33 -3.73
C VAL A 54 -7.04 8.07 -5.22
N ASN A 55 -5.98 7.66 -5.90
CA ASN A 55 -5.98 7.41 -7.35
C ASN A 55 -5.36 6.05 -7.69
N GLU A 56 -5.99 5.32 -8.61
CA GLU A 56 -5.63 3.95 -9.01
C GLU A 56 -5.56 3.76 -10.55
N PRO A 57 -4.84 4.59 -11.32
CA PRO A 57 -4.81 4.47 -12.79
C PRO A 57 -4.10 3.19 -13.23
N GLY A 58 -4.56 2.61 -14.35
CA GLY A 58 -3.96 1.41 -14.94
C GLY A 58 -4.36 0.09 -14.27
N LEU A 59 -5.08 0.13 -13.14
CA LEU A 59 -5.77 -1.04 -12.62
C LEU A 59 -7.06 -1.33 -13.42
N LYS A 60 -7.64 -2.51 -13.23
CA LYS A 60 -8.87 -2.93 -13.93
C LYS A 60 -10.06 -2.03 -13.60
N TYR A 61 -10.18 -1.64 -12.34
CA TYR A 61 -11.16 -0.68 -11.85
C TYR A 61 -10.42 0.58 -11.42
N GLU A 62 -10.38 1.59 -12.29
CA GLU A 62 -9.68 2.83 -11.98
C GLU A 62 -10.47 3.68 -10.98
N LEU A 63 -9.77 4.25 -10.01
CA LEU A 63 -10.28 5.24 -9.07
C LEU A 63 -9.58 6.57 -9.36
N GLU A 64 -10.34 7.65 -9.41
CA GLU A 64 -9.83 9.01 -9.60
C GLU A 64 -10.42 9.92 -8.52
N HIS A 65 -9.56 10.66 -7.83
CA HIS A 65 -9.92 11.59 -6.75
C HIS A 65 -10.81 10.99 -5.65
N GLY A 66 -10.60 9.71 -5.31
CA GLY A 66 -11.37 8.99 -4.31
C GLY A 66 -11.13 9.46 -2.88
N THR A 67 -12.13 9.30 -2.01
CA THR A 67 -11.97 9.44 -0.56
C THR A 67 -12.30 8.11 0.11
N LEU A 68 -11.33 7.54 0.82
CA LEU A 68 -11.48 6.26 1.50
C LEU A 68 -11.52 6.46 3.01
N THR A 69 -12.43 5.77 3.71
CA THR A 69 -12.44 5.71 5.17
C THR A 69 -11.95 4.34 5.65
N ASN A 70 -11.43 4.24 6.87
CA ASN A 70 -11.03 2.93 7.44
C ASN A 70 -12.21 2.00 7.77
N THR A 71 -13.44 2.46 7.62
CA THR A 71 -14.68 1.71 7.90
C THR A 71 -15.44 1.27 6.67
N VAL A 72 -15.11 1.79 5.49
CA VAL A 72 -15.80 1.47 4.25
C VAL A 72 -14.80 0.98 3.22
N VAL A 73 -15.11 -0.17 2.64
CA VAL A 73 -14.24 -0.87 1.73
C VAL A 73 -14.59 -0.46 0.29
N GLN A 74 -13.96 0.60 -0.20
CA GLN A 74 -13.99 1.01 -1.62
C GLN A 74 -12.54 0.82 -2.14
N GLY A 75 -12.33 0.04 -3.20
CA GLY A 75 -10.97 -0.27 -3.72
C GLY A 75 -10.42 -1.67 -3.39
N VAL A 76 -11.28 -2.62 -3.00
CA VAL A 76 -10.90 -4.03 -2.82
C VAL A 76 -11.16 -4.87 -4.05
N SER A 77 -10.42 -5.96 -4.14
CA SER A 77 -10.60 -6.97 -5.17
C SER A 77 -10.41 -6.43 -6.60
N ASN A 78 -9.45 -5.52 -6.74
CA ASN A 78 -9.04 -4.98 -8.03
C ASN A 78 -7.96 -5.88 -8.64
N GLU A 79 -7.63 -5.66 -9.91
CA GLU A 79 -6.70 -6.49 -10.67
C GLU A 79 -5.75 -5.63 -11.49
N PHE A 80 -4.52 -6.10 -11.67
CA PHE A 80 -3.61 -5.55 -12.68
C PHE A 80 -4.09 -5.92 -14.09
N ARG A 81 -3.82 -5.05 -15.05
CA ARG A 81 -4.13 -5.26 -16.46
C ARG A 81 -2.89 -5.77 -17.20
N ASP A 82 -3.10 -6.61 -18.20
CA ASP A 82 -1.99 -7.26 -18.91
C ASP A 82 -1.09 -6.24 -19.60
N ASN A 83 0.20 -6.24 -19.24
CA ASN A 83 1.22 -5.37 -19.80
C ASN A 83 0.88 -3.86 -19.72
N VAL A 84 0.12 -3.45 -18.71
CA VAL A 84 -0.19 -2.04 -18.42
C VAL A 84 0.52 -1.60 -17.16
N ARG A 85 1.13 -0.41 -17.19
CA ARG A 85 1.68 0.22 -15.97
C ARG A 85 0.53 0.65 -15.06
N ALA A 86 0.69 0.51 -13.76
CA ALA A 86 -0.33 0.92 -12.79
C ALA A 86 0.28 1.78 -11.68
N ALA A 87 -0.56 2.55 -11.01
CA ALA A 87 -0.16 3.27 -9.82
C ALA A 87 -1.26 3.28 -8.76
N ILE A 88 -0.86 3.46 -7.51
CA ILE A 88 -1.75 3.68 -6.37
C ILE A 88 -1.17 4.87 -5.60
N SER A 89 -1.92 5.96 -5.49
CA SER A 89 -1.47 7.16 -4.76
C SER A 89 -2.51 7.70 -3.80
N VAL A 90 -2.03 8.45 -2.82
CA VAL A 90 -2.82 9.20 -1.84
C VAL A 90 -2.15 10.54 -1.62
N GLU A 91 -2.90 11.64 -1.69
CA GLU A 91 -2.35 12.97 -1.39
C GLU A 91 -2.22 13.17 0.12
N LYS A 92 -3.22 12.73 0.89
CA LYS A 92 -3.22 12.85 2.34
C LYS A 92 -3.80 11.62 3.03
N GLY A 93 -3.02 10.99 3.88
CA GLY A 93 -3.37 9.79 4.63
C GLY A 93 -2.41 8.63 4.36
N THR A 94 -2.62 7.53 5.07
CA THR A 94 -1.85 6.30 4.89
C THR A 94 -2.75 5.21 4.31
N LEU A 95 -2.32 4.61 3.21
CA LEU A 95 -2.93 3.43 2.62
C LEU A 95 -2.16 2.18 3.03
N ILE A 96 -2.87 1.08 3.22
CA ILE A 96 -2.30 -0.28 3.19
C ILE A 96 -2.70 -0.93 1.86
N VAL A 97 -1.72 -1.50 1.18
CA VAL A 97 -1.86 -2.06 -0.16
C VAL A 97 -1.41 -3.51 -0.15
N THR A 98 -2.25 -4.41 -0.65
CA THR A 98 -1.88 -5.80 -0.88
C THR A 98 -1.75 -6.06 -2.37
N PHE A 99 -0.77 -6.83 -2.80
CA PHE A 99 -0.60 -7.21 -4.21
C PHE A 99 0.08 -8.58 -4.36
N PRO A 100 -0.02 -9.24 -5.52
CA PRO A 100 0.56 -10.58 -5.72
C PRO A 100 2.09 -10.54 -5.70
N ALA A 101 2.72 -11.53 -5.06
CA ALA A 101 4.18 -11.59 -4.88
C ALA A 101 4.98 -11.86 -6.17
N GLU A 102 4.32 -12.28 -7.25
CA GLU A 102 4.92 -12.36 -8.58
C GLU A 102 5.10 -10.99 -9.26
N VAL A 103 4.41 -9.96 -8.76
CA VAL A 103 4.59 -8.59 -9.24
C VAL A 103 5.85 -8.02 -8.58
N ALA A 104 6.74 -7.47 -9.41
CA ALA A 104 7.93 -6.78 -8.92
C ALA A 104 7.56 -5.65 -7.95
N LEU A 105 8.40 -5.41 -6.94
CA LEU A 105 8.15 -4.35 -5.96
C LEU A 105 8.00 -2.99 -6.67
N PRO A 106 7.00 -2.18 -6.29
CA PRO A 106 6.77 -0.89 -6.92
C PRO A 106 7.88 0.10 -6.56
N SER A 107 8.15 1.06 -7.44
CA SER A 107 8.90 2.26 -7.05
C SER A 107 8.01 3.13 -6.15
N VAL A 108 8.65 3.79 -5.18
CA VAL A 108 7.96 4.61 -4.18
C VAL A 108 8.34 6.08 -4.40
N ASN A 109 7.33 6.92 -4.63
CA ASN A 109 7.47 8.37 -4.68
C ASN A 109 6.71 8.99 -3.50
N ARG A 110 7.25 10.05 -2.90
CA ARG A 110 6.69 10.71 -1.71
C ARG A 110 6.46 12.17 -2.04
N ASN A 111 5.33 12.71 -1.59
CA ASN A 111 4.93 14.07 -1.93
C ASN A 111 5.66 15.11 -1.08
N HIS A 112 6.26 14.70 0.04
CA HIS A 112 7.04 15.55 0.91
C HIS A 112 8.16 14.78 1.63
N ASP A 113 9.09 15.52 2.23
CA ASP A 113 10.10 14.96 3.12
C ASP A 113 9.45 14.52 4.45
N PHE A 114 9.95 13.43 5.00
CA PHE A 114 9.52 12.92 6.30
C PHE A 114 10.56 13.26 7.37
N SER A 115 10.09 13.53 8.59
CA SER A 115 10.94 13.81 9.74
C SER A 115 10.60 12.86 10.89
N GLY A 116 11.50 12.78 11.88
CA GLY A 116 11.35 11.86 13.01
C GLY A 116 12.13 10.56 12.85
N SER A 117 11.91 9.63 13.78
CA SER A 117 12.58 8.32 13.86
C SER A 117 11.52 7.25 14.05
N ILE A 118 11.81 6.02 13.60
CA ILE A 118 10.99 4.84 13.86
C ILE A 118 11.14 4.29 15.29
N GLY A 119 11.83 5.02 16.17
CA GLY A 119 12.14 4.64 17.55
C GLY A 119 13.53 4.03 17.69
N GLU A 120 13.95 3.83 18.94
CA GLU A 120 15.15 3.04 19.24
C GLU A 120 14.84 1.54 19.11
N LEU A 121 15.88 0.74 18.92
CA LEU A 121 15.74 -0.72 18.92
C LEU A 121 15.37 -1.18 20.33
N ASP A 122 14.12 -1.60 20.50
CA ASP A 122 13.66 -2.27 21.72
C ASP A 122 13.90 -3.78 21.60
N THR A 123 14.58 -4.35 22.59
CA THR A 123 14.88 -5.79 22.66
C THR A 123 14.17 -6.49 23.81
N GLU A 124 13.38 -5.75 24.60
CA GLU A 124 12.56 -6.34 25.65
C GLU A 124 11.35 -7.08 25.04
N VAL A 125 10.97 -8.20 25.66
CA VAL A 125 9.77 -8.92 25.26
C VAL A 125 8.57 -8.12 25.75
N SER A 126 7.72 -7.68 24.81
CA SER A 126 6.51 -6.92 25.14
C SER A 126 5.66 -7.64 26.19
N ALA A 127 5.26 -6.93 27.25
CA ALA A 127 4.39 -7.45 28.30
C ALA A 127 3.01 -7.92 27.79
N LEU A 128 2.63 -7.54 26.56
CA LEU A 128 1.40 -7.99 25.90
C LEU A 128 1.54 -9.39 25.28
N LEU A 129 2.76 -9.88 25.07
CA LEU A 129 3.03 -11.20 24.50
C LEU A 129 3.14 -12.23 25.62
N VAL A 130 2.04 -12.96 25.84
CA VAL A 130 2.02 -14.15 26.70
C VAL A 130 2.29 -15.39 25.85
N ARG A 131 3.03 -16.33 26.44
CA ARG A 131 3.45 -17.57 25.78
C ARG A 131 2.37 -18.64 25.80
#